data_AF-A0A943HQU6-F1
#
_entry.id   AF-A0A943HQU6-F1
#
_cell.length_a   1.000
_cell.length_b   1.000
_cell.length_c   1.000
_cell.angle_alpha   90.00
_cell.angle_beta   90.00
_cell.angle_gamma   90.00
#
_symmetry.space_group_name_H-M   'P 1'
#
loop_
_entity.id
_entity.type
_entity.pdbx_description
1 polymer ?
#
loop_
_entity_poly.entity_id
_entity_poly.type
_entity_poly.pdbx_seq_one_letter_code
_entity_poly.pdbx_strand_id
1 'polypeptide(L)'
;MKKVILLIVLLSLYGCGFVYERQITGNYYLIATDVMEDLAVCYRDSPDTYATIGGSGVYEVGNDEHFILTKKYKEVPKPGRDSLFTTYDKSITEYCIIPIDNTQKWNATENYFILPTKKEFEAKRKELGVSDDITFRKLQ
;
A
#
# COMPACT_ATOMS: atom_id res chain seq x y z
N MET A 1 8.28 51.74 4.96
CA MET A 1 8.03 50.41 5.56
C MET A 1 6.63 49.95 5.17
N LYS A 2 6.45 48.62 4.99
CA LYS A 2 5.19 47.88 4.75
C LYS A 2 4.68 47.81 3.30
N LYS A 3 5.24 46.89 2.51
CA LYS A 3 4.52 46.17 1.43
C LYS A 3 5.12 44.77 1.25
N VAL A 4 5.06 43.91 2.28
CA VAL A 4 5.41 42.49 2.16
C VAL A 4 4.47 41.66 3.04
N ILE A 5 3.16 41.77 2.79
CA ILE A 5 2.17 40.87 3.42
C ILE A 5 1.08 40.59 2.38
N LEU A 6 1.44 39.98 1.25
CA LEU A 6 0.44 39.45 0.30
C LEU A 6 1.03 38.37 -0.63
N LEU A 7 1.88 37.48 -0.11
CA LEU A 7 2.43 36.39 -0.93
C LEU A 7 2.49 35.02 -0.23
N ILE A 8 1.88 34.88 0.96
CA ILE A 8 1.94 33.63 1.74
C ILE A 8 0.61 32.83 1.63
N VAL A 9 -0.46 33.44 1.12
CA VAL A 9 -1.79 32.81 1.03
C VAL A 9 -1.99 32.02 -0.28
N LEU A 10 -1.08 32.11 -1.27
CA LEU A 10 -1.21 31.39 -2.54
C LEU A 10 -0.65 29.95 -2.53
N LEU A 11 0.02 29.51 -1.47
CA LEU A 11 0.65 28.17 -1.41
C LEU A 11 -0.28 27.05 -0.91
N SER A 12 -1.51 27.37 -0.48
CA SER A 12 -2.46 26.39 0.06
C SER A 12 -3.49 25.88 -0.96
N LEU A 13 -3.25 26.08 -2.25
CA LEU A 13 -4.15 25.62 -3.33
C LEU A 13 -3.65 24.35 -4.05
N TYR A 14 -2.60 23.70 -3.55
CA TYR A 14 -2.08 22.46 -4.13
C TYR A 14 -2.77 21.23 -3.53
N GLY A 15 -3.97 20.90 -4.03
CA GLY A 15 -4.59 19.56 -4.01
C GLY A 15 -4.88 18.89 -2.65
N CYS A 16 -5.83 17.95 -2.64
CA CYS A 16 -5.87 16.92 -1.59
C CYS A 16 -4.72 15.94 -1.87
N GLY A 17 -3.55 16.17 -1.27
CA GLY A 17 -2.43 15.22 -1.32
C GLY A 17 -2.68 14.01 -0.43
N PHE A 18 -1.91 12.94 -0.63
CA PHE A 18 -1.91 11.79 0.27
C PHE A 18 -1.34 12.18 1.65
N VAL A 19 -1.91 11.64 2.73
CA VAL A 19 -1.35 11.77 4.08
C VAL A 19 0.00 11.05 4.19
N TYR A 20 0.20 10.01 3.37
CA TYR A 20 1.48 9.32 3.24
C TYR A 20 1.74 8.90 1.81
N GLU A 21 2.96 9.16 1.31
CA GLU A 21 3.46 8.64 0.05
C GLU A 21 4.94 8.27 0.22
N ARG A 22 5.30 7.03 -0.11
CA ARG A 22 6.70 6.60 -0.12
C ARG A 22 6.95 5.55 -1.20
N GLN A 23 7.92 5.80 -2.06
CA GLN A 23 8.36 4.80 -3.03
C GLN A 23 8.93 3.57 -2.32
N ILE A 24 8.53 2.38 -2.76
CA ILE A 24 9.13 1.10 -2.37
C ILE A 24 10.27 0.79 -3.34
N THR A 25 9.91 0.65 -4.63
CA THR A 25 10.81 0.33 -5.74
C THR A 25 10.09 0.56 -7.06
N GLY A 26 10.80 0.98 -8.11
CA GLY A 26 10.21 1.20 -9.43
C GLY A 26 8.93 2.05 -9.38
N ASN A 27 7.83 1.52 -9.92
CA ASN A 27 6.51 2.17 -9.90
C ASN A 27 5.64 1.75 -8.71
N TYR A 28 6.19 1.07 -7.70
CA TYR A 28 5.46 0.62 -6.52
C TYR A 28 5.68 1.57 -5.34
N TYR A 29 4.57 2.00 -4.74
CA TYR A 29 4.51 3.00 -3.69
C TYR A 29 3.71 2.48 -2.50
N LEU A 30 4.01 2.99 -1.31
CA LEU A 30 3.13 2.96 -0.16
C LEU A 30 2.34 4.26 -0.13
N ILE A 31 1.02 4.17 -0.11
CA ILE A 31 0.13 5.34 -0.10
C ILE A 31 -0.94 5.17 0.96
N ALA A 32 -1.19 6.23 1.73
CA ALA A 32 -2.34 6.36 2.61
C ALA A 32 -3.09 7.65 2.26
N THR A 33 -4.37 7.53 1.93
CA THR A 33 -5.18 8.65 1.43
C THR A 33 -5.54 9.62 2.54
N ASP A 34 -6.25 9.16 3.57
CA ASP A 34 -6.81 10.02 4.62
C ASP A 34 -6.19 9.74 6.01
N VAL A 35 -5.96 8.47 6.35
CA VAL A 35 -5.31 8.07 7.60
C VAL A 35 -4.26 7.00 7.36
N MET A 36 -3.29 6.88 8.27
CA MET A 36 -2.24 5.85 8.15
C MET A 36 -2.82 4.43 8.08
N GLU A 37 -3.99 4.15 8.67
CA GLU A 37 -4.67 2.87 8.52
C GLU A 37 -5.09 2.53 7.08
N ASP A 38 -5.19 3.51 6.19
CA ASP A 38 -5.51 3.28 4.77
C ASP A 38 -4.30 2.84 3.95
N LEU A 39 -3.12 2.73 4.58
CA LEU A 39 -1.86 2.44 3.92
C LEU A 39 -1.97 1.17 3.07
N ALA A 40 -1.61 1.30 1.80
CA ALA A 40 -1.65 0.23 0.83
C ALA A 40 -0.40 0.23 -0.04
N VAL A 41 -0.12 -0.90 -0.69
CA VAL A 41 0.81 -0.91 -1.82
C VAL A 41 0.05 -0.49 -3.06
N CYS A 42 0.57 0.49 -3.79
CA CYS A 42 -0.02 1.02 -5.00
C CYS A 42 0.97 0.95 -6.16
N TYR A 43 0.48 0.62 -7.35
CA TYR A 43 1.21 0.82 -8.59
C TYR A 43 0.95 2.23 -9.12
N ARG A 44 1.99 2.94 -9.54
CA ARG A 44 1.89 4.25 -10.19
C ARG A 44 1.95 4.08 -11.71
N ASP A 45 0.81 4.21 -12.37
CA ASP A 45 0.68 4.11 -13.83
C ASP A 45 1.07 5.43 -14.53
N SER A 46 0.79 6.56 -13.88
CA SER A 46 1.16 7.90 -14.34
C SER A 46 1.47 8.81 -13.13
N PRO A 47 2.06 10.02 -13.29
CA PRO A 47 2.49 10.86 -12.17
C PRO A 47 1.45 11.03 -11.05
N ASP A 48 0.17 11.14 -11.42
CA ASP A 48 -0.93 11.37 -10.50
C ASP A 48 -1.95 10.21 -10.47
N THR A 49 -1.61 9.06 -11.07
CA THR A 49 -2.51 7.90 -11.16
C THR A 49 -1.90 6.70 -10.45
N TYR A 50 -2.58 6.30 -9.37
CA TYR A 50 -2.20 5.20 -8.53
C TYR A 50 -3.34 4.19 -8.45
N ALA A 51 -2.97 2.91 -8.39
CA ALA A 51 -3.93 1.83 -8.24
C ALA A 51 -3.48 0.89 -7.13
N THR A 52 -4.40 0.64 -6.19
CA THR A 52 -4.17 -0.22 -5.02
C THR A 52 -3.97 -1.68 -5.44
N ILE A 53 -2.98 -2.34 -4.84
CA ILE A 53 -2.66 -3.77 -5.04
C ILE A 53 -2.88 -4.49 -3.71
N GLY A 54 -3.69 -5.56 -3.72
CA GLY A 54 -3.88 -6.41 -2.54
C GLY A 54 -4.68 -5.79 -1.38
N GLY A 55 -5.18 -4.55 -1.54
CA GLY A 55 -6.01 -3.84 -0.55
C GLY A 55 -5.22 -2.99 0.46
N SER A 56 -5.94 -2.28 1.32
CA SER A 56 -5.40 -1.38 2.35
C SER A 56 -5.19 -2.07 3.71
N GLY A 57 -4.74 -1.32 4.72
CA GLY A 57 -4.47 -1.83 6.06
C GLY A 57 -3.09 -2.46 6.24
N VAL A 58 -2.14 -2.12 5.36
CA VAL A 58 -0.75 -2.60 5.41
C VAL A 58 -0.01 -1.95 6.58
N TYR A 59 0.58 -2.79 7.45
CA TYR A 59 1.35 -2.31 8.61
C TYR A 59 2.82 -2.77 8.60
N GLU A 60 3.15 -3.77 7.78
CA GLU A 60 4.52 -4.21 7.52
C GLU A 60 4.73 -4.49 6.04
N VAL A 61 5.93 -4.16 5.54
CA VAL A 61 6.35 -4.46 4.16
C VAL A 61 7.79 -4.93 4.11
N GLY A 62 8.11 -5.85 3.22
CA GLY A 62 9.47 -6.22 2.85
C GLY A 62 9.54 -6.32 1.33
N ASN A 63 10.71 -6.09 0.74
CA ASN A 63 10.88 -6.28 -0.70
C ASN A 63 12.33 -6.63 -1.04
N ASP A 64 12.50 -7.31 -2.16
CA ASP A 64 13.76 -7.39 -2.90
C ASP A 64 13.55 -6.78 -4.30
N GLU A 65 14.34 -7.21 -5.28
CA GLU A 65 14.27 -6.76 -6.67
C GLU A 65 13.17 -7.46 -7.49
N HIS A 66 12.62 -8.59 -6.99
CA HIS A 66 11.62 -9.43 -7.69
C HIS A 66 10.24 -9.42 -7.03
N PHE A 67 10.15 -9.18 -5.72
CA PHE A 67 8.91 -9.29 -4.96
C PHE A 67 8.75 -8.20 -3.90
N ILE A 68 7.50 -7.83 -3.65
CA ILE A 68 7.04 -7.08 -2.49
C ILE A 68 6.16 -8.01 -1.65
N LEU A 69 6.44 -8.05 -0.36
CA LEU A 69 5.71 -8.82 0.64
C LEU A 69 5.04 -7.85 1.61
N THR A 70 3.76 -8.06 1.90
CA THR A 70 3.06 -7.25 2.92
C THR A 70 2.41 -8.11 3.98
N LYS A 71 2.26 -7.53 5.17
CA LYS A 71 1.27 -7.95 6.15
C LYS A 71 0.26 -6.83 6.30
N LYS A 72 -1.01 -7.21 6.24
CA LYS A 72 -2.13 -6.28 6.42
C LYS A 72 -3.15 -6.85 7.38
N TYR A 73 -3.94 -5.96 7.96
CA TYR A 73 -5.10 -6.35 8.74
C TYR A 73 -6.23 -6.79 7.83
N LYS A 74 -7.07 -7.71 8.31
CA LYS A 74 -8.26 -8.12 7.56
C LYS A 74 -9.26 -6.99 7.49
N GLU A 75 -9.67 -6.64 6.28
CA GLU A 75 -10.73 -5.67 6.03
C GLU A 75 -12.09 -6.30 6.35
N VAL A 76 -12.91 -5.59 7.12
CA VAL A 76 -14.25 -6.02 7.55
C VAL A 76 -15.24 -4.86 7.44
N PRO A 77 -16.55 -5.11 7.24
CA PRO A 77 -17.55 -4.05 7.21
C PRO A 77 -17.57 -3.26 8.52
N LYS A 78 -17.70 -1.94 8.42
CA LYS A 78 -17.81 -1.08 9.60
C LYS A 78 -19.19 -1.26 10.24
N PRO A 79 -19.27 -1.63 11.53
CA PRO A 79 -20.55 -1.83 12.20
C PRO A 79 -21.45 -0.58 12.11
N GLY A 80 -22.71 -0.78 11.75
CA GLY A 80 -23.69 0.31 11.64
C GLY A 80 -23.52 1.23 10.42
N ARG A 81 -22.70 0.84 9.44
CA ARG A 81 -22.58 1.51 8.14
C ARG A 81 -22.89 0.51 7.02
N ASP A 82 -23.10 1.03 5.82
CA ASP A 82 -23.15 0.20 4.61
C ASP A 82 -21.79 -0.50 4.39
N SER A 83 -21.83 -1.63 3.71
CA SER A 83 -20.71 -2.46 3.27
C SER A 83 -19.61 -1.71 2.50
N LEU A 84 -19.93 -0.54 1.94
CA LEU A 84 -18.97 0.37 1.30
C LEU A 84 -17.99 1.02 2.28
N PHE A 85 -18.28 1.02 3.58
CA PHE A 85 -17.38 1.52 4.62
C PHE A 85 -16.79 0.36 5.39
N THR A 86 -15.48 0.21 5.29
CA THR A 86 -14.75 -0.86 5.95
C THR A 86 -13.97 -0.33 7.15
N THR A 87 -13.52 -1.26 7.96
CA THR A 87 -12.57 -1.09 9.07
C THR A 87 -11.69 -2.34 9.11
N TYR A 88 -10.71 -2.35 9.99
CA TYR A 88 -9.77 -3.46 10.07
C TYR A 88 -9.94 -4.27 11.36
N ASP A 89 -10.04 -5.59 11.22
CA ASP A 89 -9.85 -6.52 12.34
C ASP A 89 -8.35 -6.72 12.58
N LYS A 90 -7.81 -5.97 13.56
CA LYS A 90 -6.38 -5.99 13.89
C LYS A 90 -5.91 -7.29 14.54
N SER A 91 -6.82 -8.22 14.87
CA SER A 91 -6.45 -9.55 15.39
C SER A 91 -6.08 -10.55 14.29
N ILE A 92 -6.44 -10.27 13.04
CA ILE A 92 -6.19 -11.13 11.89
C ILE A 92 -5.17 -10.46 10.97
N THR A 93 -4.11 -11.23 10.65
CA THR A 93 -3.11 -10.82 9.67
C THR A 93 -3.28 -11.61 8.39
N GLU A 94 -3.49 -10.91 7.28
CA GLU A 94 -3.38 -11.45 5.93
C GLU A 94 -2.03 -11.06 5.33
N TYR A 95 -1.53 -11.90 4.44
CA TYR A 95 -0.25 -11.72 3.79
C TYR A 95 -0.48 -11.46 2.30
N CYS A 96 0.36 -10.62 1.70
CA CYS A 96 0.36 -10.46 0.24
C CYS A 96 1.75 -10.73 -0.33
N ILE A 97 1.79 -11.42 -1.47
CA ILE A 97 2.98 -11.56 -2.32
C ILE A 97 2.67 -10.87 -3.65
N ILE A 98 3.45 -9.85 -3.99
CA ILE A 98 3.30 -9.05 -5.20
C ILE A 98 4.59 -9.22 -6.02
N PRO A 99 4.56 -9.95 -7.15
CA PRO A 99 5.66 -9.94 -8.11
C PRO A 99 5.89 -8.52 -8.65
N ILE A 100 7.14 -8.11 -8.72
CA ILE A 100 7.54 -6.82 -9.29
C ILE A 100 7.65 -7.00 -10.81
N ASP A 101 6.79 -6.31 -11.54
CA ASP A 101 6.90 -6.17 -12.98
C ASP A 101 6.83 -4.69 -13.38
N ASN A 102 8.01 -4.09 -13.57
CA ASN A 102 8.14 -2.69 -13.97
C ASN A 102 7.82 -2.46 -15.46
N THR A 103 7.50 -3.52 -16.22
CA THR A 103 7.13 -3.43 -17.64
C THR A 103 5.61 -3.43 -17.84
N GLN A 104 4.84 -3.86 -16.83
CA GLN A 104 3.38 -3.85 -16.87
C GLN A 104 2.81 -2.43 -16.64
N LYS A 105 1.68 -2.15 -17.29
CA LYS A 105 0.84 -0.97 -17.03
C LYS A 105 -0.16 -1.31 -15.91
N TRP A 106 -1.35 -0.72 -15.93
CA TRP A 106 -2.50 -1.03 -15.06
C TRP A 106 -2.65 -2.51 -14.64
N ASN A 107 -2.39 -3.49 -15.52
CA ASN A 107 -2.49 -4.93 -15.21
C ASN A 107 -1.61 -5.40 -14.02
N ALA A 108 -0.57 -4.65 -13.66
CA ALA A 108 0.25 -4.93 -12.47
C ALA A 108 -0.58 -4.99 -11.17
N THR A 109 -1.77 -4.39 -11.16
CA THR A 109 -2.67 -4.38 -10.00
C THR A 109 -3.38 -5.70 -9.75
N GLU A 110 -3.45 -6.59 -10.74
CA GLU A 110 -4.12 -7.89 -10.62
C GLU A 110 -3.14 -9.03 -10.31
N ASN A 111 -1.84 -8.77 -10.49
CA ASN A 111 -0.79 -9.76 -10.26
C ASN A 111 -0.34 -9.75 -8.79
N TYR A 112 -1.14 -10.38 -7.93
CA TYR A 112 -0.79 -10.57 -6.53
C TYR A 112 -1.46 -11.81 -5.96
N PHE A 113 -0.94 -12.28 -4.83
CA PHE A 113 -1.55 -13.36 -4.05
C PHE A 113 -1.91 -12.81 -2.66
N ILE A 114 -3.17 -12.92 -2.25
CA ILE A 114 -3.59 -12.71 -0.84
C ILE A 114 -3.71 -14.07 -0.16
N LEU A 115 -3.02 -14.21 0.97
CA LEU A 115 -2.92 -15.45 1.73
C LEU A 115 -3.46 -15.19 3.14
N PRO A 116 -4.61 -15.78 3.51
CA PRO A 116 -5.25 -15.58 4.82
C PRO A 116 -4.41 -16.02 6.03
N THR A 117 -3.45 -16.93 5.85
CA THR A 117 -2.68 -17.50 6.94
C THR A 117 -1.18 -17.49 6.67
N LYS A 118 -0.37 -17.46 7.75
CA LYS A 118 1.09 -17.57 7.64
C LYS A 118 1.50 -18.86 6.94
N LYS A 119 0.83 -19.98 7.21
CA LYS A 119 1.15 -21.28 6.61
C LYS A 119 0.98 -21.26 5.09
N GLU A 120 -0.12 -20.70 4.61
CA GLU A 120 -0.38 -20.54 3.16
C GLU A 120 0.61 -19.57 2.52
N PHE A 121 0.94 -18.49 3.22
CA PHE A 121 1.97 -17.55 2.81
C PHE A 121 3.33 -18.21 2.62
N GLU A 122 3.86 -18.94 3.62
CA GLU A 122 5.16 -19.59 3.48
C GLU A 122 5.15 -20.69 2.39
N ALA A 123 4.02 -21.39 2.21
CA ALA A 123 3.88 -22.37 1.14
C ALA A 123 3.95 -21.71 -0.24
N LYS A 124 3.20 -20.62 -0.45
CA LYS A 124 3.22 -19.87 -1.72
C LYS A 124 4.56 -19.16 -1.95
N ARG A 125 5.17 -18.60 -0.90
CA ARG A 125 6.51 -17.99 -0.92
C ARG A 125 7.54 -18.98 -1.47
N LYS A 126 7.53 -20.21 -0.93
CA LYS A 126 8.43 -21.29 -1.38
C LYS A 126 8.13 -21.74 -2.82
N GLU A 127 6.85 -21.88 -3.18
CA GLU A 127 6.44 -22.24 -4.55
C GLU A 127 6.95 -21.24 -5.59
N LEU A 128 6.92 -19.95 -5.26
CA LEU A 128 7.37 -18.85 -6.13
C LEU A 128 8.88 -18.60 -6.07
N GLY A 129 9.62 -19.30 -5.21
CA GLY A 129 11.07 -19.10 -5.04
C GLY A 129 11.45 -17.75 -4.42
N VAL A 130 10.54 -17.15 -3.65
CA VAL A 130 10.80 -15.87 -2.96
C VAL A 130 11.80 -16.11 -1.82
N SER A 131 12.85 -15.29 -1.76
CA SER A 131 13.90 -15.42 -0.75
C SER A 131 13.37 -15.31 0.68
N ASP A 132 13.89 -16.14 1.60
CA ASP A 132 13.61 -16.08 3.04
C ASP A 132 14.21 -14.84 3.72
N ASP A 133 15.21 -14.21 3.09
CA ASP A 133 15.98 -13.09 3.64
C ASP A 133 15.25 -11.73 3.57
N ILE A 134 14.12 -11.67 2.84
CA ILE A 134 13.29 -10.46 2.80
C ILE A 134 12.79 -10.13 4.21
N THR A 135 13.31 -9.03 4.76
CA THR A 135 12.97 -8.58 6.10
C THR A 135 11.81 -7.59 6.05
N PHE A 136 10.79 -7.84 6.88
CA PHE A 136 9.68 -6.92 7.07
C PHE A 136 10.08 -5.73 7.93
N ARG A 137 9.75 -4.52 7.47
CA ARG A 137 9.84 -3.28 8.26
C ARG A 137 8.45 -2.84 8.69
N LYS A 138 8.32 -2.44 9.95
CA LYS A 138 7.09 -1.82 10.47
C LYS A 138 6.90 -0.43 9.88
N LEU A 139 5.66 -0.11 9.56
CA LEU A 139 5.25 1.17 8.97
C LEU A 139 4.46 2.04 9.96
N GLN A 140 4.06 1.46 11.09
CA GLN A 140 3.30 2.06 12.19
C GLN A 140 3.83 1.55 13.53
#